data_AF-A0A952WG32-F1
#
_entry.id   AF-A0A952WG32-F1
#
_cell.length_a   1.000
_cell.length_b   1.000
_cell.length_c   1.000
_cell.angle_alpha   90.00
_cell.angle_beta   90.00
_cell.angle_gamma   90.00
#
_symmetry.space_group_name_H-M   'P 1'
#
loop_
_entity.id
_entity.type
_entity.pdbx_description
1 polymer ?
#
loop_
_entity_poly.entity_id
_entity_poly.type
_entity_poly.pdbx_seq_one_letter_code
_entity_poly.pdbx_strand_id
1 'polypeptide(L)'
;MSGTLALQFALAFDPPERQVAAMNHPATDKTAIEELARIWKSLDRERMKPLVNVYPLEPKLKLGEDSLGFGNKQDLTKYLAEIQPTIEEMIRVAARIPEQFGSPPSDSDESPNAHMEYPRAWIQNFERLLSADASWKWENAEADAAADRIGAVFRFAQWLWVQREDSNSPVIAVGLVVRNSKHLNAMLDDGMDKALSSDAKARLQSAMAEIEASDPGGLLRGWEDAAQNNVRWFRQEFLGEDGAKRYAEYLRTYGVFAGAVSDLSRFDAKAAEVWREIQGLVPEKDFAEKASGLTKEQLSAAIDEAEKLVSPLAVAIRAENIDSVRTLSTQIASDQTQVARCVIGPVVPTLQLSQSAREALAESKRRISESAK
;
A
#
# COMPACT_ATOMS: atom_id res chain seq x y z
N MET A 1 5.53 15.44 -0.66
CA MET A 1 4.60 14.32 -0.45
C MET A 1 5.09 13.11 -1.24
N SER A 2 5.41 12.03 -0.53
CA SER A 2 6.31 10.96 -0.97
C SER A 2 5.63 9.87 -1.81
N GLY A 3 6.13 9.60 -3.04
CA GLY A 3 6.27 8.28 -3.69
C GLY A 3 5.08 7.30 -3.79
N THR A 4 3.88 7.65 -3.32
CA THR A 4 2.80 6.66 -3.06
C THR A 4 1.89 6.47 -4.28
N LEU A 5 1.75 7.48 -5.15
CA LEU A 5 0.98 7.36 -6.40
C LEU A 5 1.65 6.43 -7.42
N ALA A 6 2.95 6.22 -7.28
CA ALA A 6 3.75 5.35 -8.14
C ALA A 6 3.50 3.84 -7.93
N LEU A 7 3.13 3.47 -6.71
CA LEU A 7 3.09 2.09 -6.21
C LEU A 7 1.71 1.44 -6.31
N GLN A 8 0.67 2.18 -6.72
CA GLN A 8 -0.68 1.62 -6.95
C GLN A 8 -0.75 0.70 -8.18
N PHE A 9 0.31 0.62 -8.99
CA PHE A 9 0.27 0.00 -10.32
C PHE A 9 0.94 -1.37 -10.42
N ALA A 10 1.42 -1.94 -9.33
CA ALA A 10 2.09 -3.22 -9.42
C ALA A 10 2.01 -4.00 -8.13
N LEU A 11 1.20 -5.05 -8.16
CA LEU A 11 1.66 -6.43 -8.26
C LEU A 11 0.50 -7.29 -7.83
N ALA A 12 0.20 -8.33 -8.60
CA ALA A 12 -0.81 -9.28 -8.21
C ALA A 12 -0.22 -10.40 -7.34
N PHE A 13 -0.47 -10.36 -6.04
CA PHE A 13 0.16 -11.27 -5.08
C PHE A 13 -0.87 -12.13 -4.34
N ASP A 14 -0.63 -13.45 -4.34
CA ASP A 14 -1.30 -14.41 -3.47
C ASP A 14 -0.21 -15.24 -2.74
N PRO A 15 -0.09 -15.20 -1.40
CA PRO A 15 0.90 -15.99 -0.66
C PRO A 15 0.29 -17.23 0.02
N PRO A 16 1.12 -18.25 0.33
CA PRO A 16 0.68 -19.54 0.85
C PRO A 16 0.20 -19.45 2.31
N GLU A 17 -0.75 -20.33 2.62
CA GLU A 17 -1.47 -20.44 3.89
C GLU A 17 -0.58 -20.33 5.14
N ARG A 18 -0.82 -19.30 5.96
CA ARG A 18 -0.39 -19.26 7.35
C ARG A 18 -1.62 -19.28 8.25
N GLN A 19 -1.68 -20.27 9.13
CA GLN A 19 -2.70 -20.39 10.18
C GLN A 19 -2.50 -19.27 11.21
N VAL A 20 -3.49 -18.39 11.34
CA VAL A 20 -3.57 -17.39 12.41
C VAL A 20 -4.31 -18.01 13.59
N ALA A 21 -3.69 -17.98 14.77
CA ALA A 21 -4.31 -18.45 16.01
C ALA A 21 -5.50 -17.57 16.40
N ALA A 22 -6.64 -18.19 16.68
CA ALA A 22 -7.87 -17.50 17.04
C ALA A 22 -7.75 -16.81 18.41
N MET A 23 -7.87 -15.49 18.43
CA MET A 23 -8.12 -14.72 19.66
C MET A 23 -9.62 -14.57 19.87
N ASN A 24 -10.12 -15.05 20.99
CA ASN A 24 -11.54 -14.98 21.38
C ASN A 24 -11.94 -13.51 21.67
N HIS A 25 -12.78 -12.95 20.80
CA HIS A 25 -13.51 -11.71 21.05
C HIS A 25 -15.03 -11.99 21.07
N PRO A 26 -15.82 -11.25 21.87
CA PRO A 26 -17.25 -11.47 22.04
C PRO A 26 -18.01 -11.27 20.72
N ALA A 27 -19.01 -12.13 20.49
CA ALA A 27 -19.82 -12.17 19.28
C ALA A 27 -20.62 -10.86 19.08
N THR A 28 -20.28 -10.12 18.04
CA THR A 28 -21.19 -9.21 17.35
C THR A 28 -21.78 -9.96 16.17
N ASP A 29 -23.09 -9.90 15.95
CA ASP A 29 -23.78 -10.59 14.83
C ASP A 29 -23.37 -10.06 13.44
N LYS A 30 -22.57 -9.00 13.36
CA LYS A 30 -22.07 -8.39 12.12
C LYS A 30 -20.63 -8.79 11.85
N THR A 31 -20.33 -9.02 10.57
CA THR A 31 -18.94 -9.26 10.15
C THR A 31 -18.11 -7.98 10.33
N ALA A 32 -16.81 -8.12 10.50
CA ALA A 32 -15.94 -6.97 10.64
C ALA A 32 -15.90 -6.13 9.35
N ILE A 33 -16.02 -6.75 8.16
CA ILE A 33 -16.17 -6.01 6.90
C ILE A 33 -17.45 -5.16 6.86
N GLU A 34 -18.59 -5.68 7.34
CA GLU A 34 -19.84 -4.92 7.44
C GLU A 34 -19.71 -3.72 8.38
N GLU A 35 -18.97 -3.87 9.47
CA GLU A 35 -18.66 -2.77 10.38
C GLU A 35 -17.76 -1.72 9.73
N LEU A 36 -16.69 -2.12 9.03
CA LEU A 36 -15.86 -1.19 8.26
C LEU A 36 -16.67 -0.44 7.20
N ALA A 37 -17.59 -1.12 6.50
CA ALA A 37 -18.48 -0.51 5.52
C ALA A 37 -19.40 0.54 6.16
N ARG A 38 -19.96 0.22 7.34
CA ARG A 38 -20.81 1.15 8.08
C ARG A 38 -20.02 2.36 8.57
N ILE A 39 -18.81 2.15 9.11
CA ILE A 39 -17.89 3.23 9.50
C ILE A 39 -17.62 4.11 8.29
N TRP A 40 -17.21 3.51 7.16
CA TRP A 40 -16.95 4.22 5.91
C TRP A 40 -18.12 5.11 5.52
N LYS A 41 -19.35 4.57 5.51
CA LYS A 41 -20.58 5.28 5.13
C LYS A 41 -21.02 6.36 6.14
N SER A 42 -20.59 6.27 7.40
CA SER A 42 -20.91 7.29 8.41
C SER A 42 -20.01 8.52 8.38
N LEU A 43 -18.84 8.43 7.72
CA LEU A 43 -17.89 9.53 7.65
C LEU A 43 -18.31 10.56 6.60
N ASP A 44 -18.18 11.84 6.94
CA ASP A 44 -18.44 12.97 6.05
C ASP A 44 -17.22 13.19 5.15
N ARG A 45 -17.37 12.81 3.87
CA ARG A 45 -16.30 12.88 2.87
C ARG A 45 -15.82 14.29 2.59
N GLU A 46 -16.70 15.28 2.67
CA GLU A 46 -16.33 16.67 2.45
C GLU A 46 -15.44 17.17 3.58
N ARG A 47 -15.77 16.78 4.81
CA ARG A 47 -15.00 17.13 6.01
C ARG A 47 -13.71 16.30 6.17
N MET A 48 -13.57 15.20 5.44
CA MET A 48 -12.32 14.44 5.32
C MET A 48 -11.32 15.04 4.33
N LYS A 49 -11.75 15.93 3.41
CA LYS A 49 -10.86 16.54 2.41
C LYS A 49 -9.58 17.18 3.00
N PRO A 50 -9.59 17.88 4.16
CA PRO A 50 -8.37 18.43 4.74
C PRO A 50 -7.28 17.40 5.03
N LEU A 51 -7.63 16.11 5.21
CA LEU A 51 -6.66 15.04 5.48
C LEU A 51 -5.61 14.87 4.39
N VAL A 52 -5.91 15.28 3.14
CA VAL A 52 -4.93 15.22 2.04
C VAL A 52 -3.75 16.18 2.24
N ASN A 53 -3.93 17.21 3.09
CA ASN A 53 -2.93 18.23 3.40
C ASN A 53 -2.26 18.02 4.76
N VAL A 54 -2.62 16.98 5.52
CA VAL A 54 -1.95 16.66 6.77
C VAL A 54 -0.53 16.21 6.47
N TYR A 55 0.47 16.83 7.09
CA TYR A 55 1.84 16.39 6.98
C TYR A 55 2.00 15.04 7.67
N PRO A 56 2.25 13.94 6.92
CA PRO A 56 2.06 12.58 7.44
C PRO A 56 3.18 12.12 8.39
N LEU A 57 4.25 12.90 8.54
CA LEU A 57 5.43 12.56 9.32
C LEU A 57 5.72 13.54 10.45
N GLU A 58 4.82 14.50 10.70
CA GLU A 58 4.95 15.42 11.81
C GLU A 58 4.37 14.77 13.07
N PRO A 59 5.02 14.90 14.24
CA PRO A 59 4.52 14.30 15.48
C PRO A 59 3.19 14.94 15.93
N LYS A 60 3.00 16.23 15.64
CA LYS A 60 1.80 17.02 15.98
C LYS A 60 0.98 17.31 14.73
N LEU A 61 -0.32 17.57 14.91
CA LEU A 61 -1.21 17.79 13.78
C LEU A 61 -0.83 19.08 13.05
N LYS A 62 -0.35 18.95 11.82
CA LYS A 62 0.10 20.07 10.97
C LYS A 62 -0.50 19.92 9.57
N LEU A 63 -1.02 21.02 9.02
CA LEU A 63 -1.53 21.11 7.65
C LEU A 63 -0.53 21.88 6.78
N GLY A 64 -0.47 21.52 5.49
CA GLY A 64 0.28 22.26 4.47
C GLY A 64 -0.21 23.70 4.31
N GLU A 65 0.74 24.64 4.21
CA GLU A 65 0.46 26.08 4.04
C GLU A 65 -0.22 26.38 2.70
N ASP A 66 0.04 25.58 1.67
CA ASP A 66 -0.55 25.69 0.33
C ASP A 66 -1.90 24.95 0.19
N SER A 67 -2.65 24.75 1.29
CA SER A 67 -3.95 24.09 1.22
C SER A 67 -4.92 24.94 0.39
N LEU A 68 -5.01 24.65 -0.91
CA LEU A 68 -5.87 25.29 -1.91
C LEU A 68 -7.38 25.17 -1.56
N GLY A 69 -7.83 25.81 -0.48
CA GLY A 69 -9.23 25.87 -0.06
C GLY A 69 -9.77 24.62 0.65
N PHE A 70 -8.95 23.62 0.96
CA PHE A 70 -9.40 22.34 1.54
C PHE A 70 -9.55 22.35 3.08
N GLY A 71 -10.06 23.43 3.67
CA GLY A 71 -10.30 23.56 5.12
C GLY A 71 -9.08 23.98 5.95
N ASN A 72 -9.27 24.15 7.26
CA ASN A 72 -8.24 24.61 8.20
C ASN A 72 -8.08 23.63 9.38
N LYS A 73 -7.02 23.84 10.19
CA LYS A 73 -6.70 22.96 11.34
C LYS A 73 -7.83 22.93 12.37
N GLN A 74 -8.47 24.07 12.63
CA GLN A 74 -9.55 24.18 13.61
C GLN A 74 -10.75 23.32 13.22
N ASP A 75 -11.21 23.39 11.97
CA ASP A 75 -12.32 22.60 11.46
C ASP A 75 -12.00 21.10 11.47
N LEU A 76 -10.76 20.73 11.12
CA LEU A 76 -10.30 19.34 11.20
C LEU A 76 -10.29 18.83 12.64
N THR A 77 -9.73 19.58 13.60
CA THR A 77 -9.74 19.17 15.02
C THR A 77 -11.14 19.05 15.59
N LYS A 78 -12.06 19.95 15.20
CA LYS A 78 -13.48 19.85 15.57
C LYS A 78 -14.09 18.57 14.99
N TYR A 79 -13.81 18.25 13.74
CA TYR A 79 -14.30 17.02 13.12
C TYR A 79 -13.73 15.77 13.80
N LEU A 80 -12.43 15.73 14.08
CA LEU A 80 -11.77 14.64 14.81
C LEU A 80 -12.41 14.44 16.20
N ALA A 81 -12.71 15.53 16.92
CA ALA A 81 -13.39 15.47 18.20
C ALA A 81 -14.81 14.87 18.09
N GLU A 82 -15.58 15.27 17.07
CA GLU A 82 -16.95 14.79 16.83
C GLU A 82 -17.00 13.30 16.50
N ILE A 83 -16.01 12.77 15.77
CA ILE A 83 -15.99 11.37 15.31
C ILE A 83 -15.19 10.44 16.22
N GLN A 84 -14.78 10.88 17.42
CA GLN A 84 -14.03 10.01 18.35
C GLN A 84 -14.70 8.64 18.58
N PRO A 85 -16.03 8.53 18.79
CA PRO A 85 -16.66 7.22 18.93
C PRO A 85 -16.49 6.32 17.70
N THR A 86 -16.48 6.90 16.50
CA THR A 86 -16.25 6.21 15.23
C THR A 86 -14.78 5.75 15.10
N ILE A 87 -13.82 6.57 15.54
CA ILE A 87 -12.40 6.21 15.58
C ILE A 87 -12.15 5.07 16.56
N GLU A 88 -12.71 5.14 17.76
CA GLU A 88 -12.60 4.07 18.76
C GLU A 88 -13.22 2.76 18.25
N GLU A 89 -14.35 2.85 17.55
CA GLU A 89 -14.95 1.69 16.91
C GLU A 89 -14.05 1.10 15.82
N MET A 90 -13.45 1.94 14.98
CA MET A 90 -12.48 1.52 13.97
C MET A 90 -11.27 0.79 14.59
N ILE A 91 -10.74 1.29 15.71
CA ILE A 91 -9.64 0.63 16.46
C ILE A 91 -10.08 -0.75 16.96
N ARG A 92 -11.32 -0.88 17.48
CA ARG A 92 -11.86 -2.17 17.91
C ARG A 92 -12.00 -3.16 16.74
N VAL A 93 -12.48 -2.69 15.58
CA VAL A 93 -12.60 -3.56 14.39
C VAL A 93 -11.23 -4.01 13.90
N ALA A 94 -10.24 -3.10 13.86
CA ALA A 94 -8.87 -3.43 13.48
C ALA A 94 -8.25 -4.54 14.38
N ALA A 95 -8.70 -4.66 15.63
CA ALA A 95 -8.24 -5.70 16.56
C ALA A 95 -8.81 -7.10 16.29
N ARG A 96 -9.81 -7.23 15.41
CA ARG A 96 -10.44 -8.52 15.07
C ARG A 96 -9.58 -9.34 14.11
N ILE A 97 -9.92 -10.63 14.02
CA ILE A 97 -9.32 -11.55 13.05
C ILE A 97 -9.60 -11.04 11.62
N PRO A 98 -8.58 -10.95 10.76
CA PRO A 98 -8.76 -10.57 9.36
C PRO A 98 -9.77 -11.43 8.60
N GLU A 99 -10.69 -10.77 7.90
CA GLU A 99 -11.64 -11.40 6.97
C GLU A 99 -11.18 -11.19 5.51
N GLN A 100 -11.56 -12.08 4.59
CA GLN A 100 -11.31 -11.90 3.16
C GLN A 100 -12.31 -10.90 2.56
N PHE A 101 -11.82 -9.94 1.78
CA PHE A 101 -12.62 -8.89 1.15
C PHE A 101 -13.39 -9.36 -0.10
N GLY A 102 -13.01 -10.51 -0.66
CA GLY A 102 -13.44 -10.96 -1.98
C GLY A 102 -12.79 -10.16 -3.11
N SER A 103 -13.19 -10.46 -4.34
CA SER A 103 -12.63 -9.86 -5.55
C SER A 103 -12.93 -8.35 -5.65
N PRO A 104 -11.93 -7.52 -5.98
CA PRO A 104 -12.15 -6.09 -6.17
C PRO A 104 -13.09 -5.85 -7.37
N PRO A 105 -14.04 -4.90 -7.27
CA PRO A 105 -14.91 -4.56 -8.38
C PRO A 105 -14.11 -3.88 -9.50
N SER A 106 -14.45 -4.15 -10.76
CA SER A 106 -13.95 -3.38 -11.90
C SER A 106 -14.70 -2.06 -12.01
N ASP A 107 -13.97 -0.97 -12.24
CA ASP A 107 -14.60 0.30 -12.63
C ASP A 107 -15.28 0.13 -14.00
N SER A 108 -16.45 0.75 -14.16
CA SER A 108 -17.20 0.80 -15.41
C SER A 108 -17.70 2.21 -15.67
N ASP A 109 -18.15 2.48 -16.89
CA ASP A 109 -18.80 3.77 -17.22
C ASP A 109 -20.04 4.03 -16.34
N GLU A 110 -20.72 2.97 -15.90
CA GLU A 110 -21.91 3.04 -15.04
C GLU A 110 -21.57 3.24 -13.55
N SER A 111 -20.38 2.81 -13.13
CA SER A 111 -19.91 2.94 -11.75
C SER A 111 -18.45 3.40 -11.72
N PRO A 112 -18.20 4.67 -12.10
CA PRO A 112 -16.86 5.24 -12.01
C PRO A 112 -16.50 5.31 -10.52
N ASN A 113 -15.37 4.72 -10.14
CA ASN A 113 -14.89 4.60 -8.76
C ASN A 113 -15.54 3.50 -7.90
N ALA A 114 -16.02 2.41 -8.50
CA ALA A 114 -16.44 1.23 -7.74
C ALA A 114 -15.35 0.74 -6.77
N HIS A 115 -14.08 0.90 -7.15
CA HIS A 115 -12.93 0.58 -6.30
C HIS A 115 -12.84 1.42 -5.00
N MET A 116 -13.47 2.60 -4.93
CA MET A 116 -13.50 3.44 -3.71
C MET A 116 -14.48 2.92 -2.67
N GLU A 117 -15.44 2.08 -3.08
CA GLU A 117 -16.40 1.39 -2.22
C GLU A 117 -15.93 -0.04 -1.85
N TYR A 118 -14.64 -0.34 -2.04
CA TYR A 118 -14.04 -1.62 -1.70
C TYR A 118 -13.19 -1.51 -0.40
N PRO A 119 -13.16 -2.53 0.49
CA PRO A 119 -12.54 -2.42 1.81
C PRO A 119 -11.10 -1.93 1.85
N ARG A 120 -10.27 -2.29 0.86
CA ARG A 120 -8.90 -1.76 0.71
C ARG A 120 -8.88 -0.23 0.67
N ALA A 121 -9.76 0.39 -0.10
CA ALA A 121 -9.83 1.84 -0.22
C ALA A 121 -10.28 2.51 1.09
N TRP A 122 -11.19 1.86 1.83
CA TRP A 122 -11.61 2.34 3.15
C TRP A 122 -10.44 2.35 4.13
N ILE A 123 -9.69 1.24 4.20
CA ILE A 123 -8.52 1.09 5.08
C ILE A 123 -7.45 2.15 4.80
N GLN A 124 -7.19 2.46 3.52
CA GLN A 124 -6.25 3.54 3.18
C GLN A 124 -6.69 4.91 3.72
N ASN A 125 -7.98 5.20 3.66
CA ASN A 125 -8.51 6.46 4.18
C ASN A 125 -8.60 6.46 5.71
N PHE A 126 -8.86 5.30 6.31
CA PHE A 126 -8.81 5.08 7.75
C PHE A 126 -7.40 5.31 8.30
N GLU A 127 -6.34 4.89 7.61
CA GLU A 127 -4.97 5.19 8.01
C GLU A 127 -4.71 6.70 8.07
N ARG A 128 -5.11 7.47 7.04
CA ARG A 128 -4.97 8.94 7.07
C ARG A 128 -5.68 9.56 8.26
N LEU A 129 -6.89 9.08 8.55
CA LEU A 129 -7.69 9.56 9.66
C LEU A 129 -7.03 9.23 11.01
N LEU A 130 -6.60 7.98 11.19
CA LEU A 130 -5.96 7.49 12.40
C LEU A 130 -4.62 8.20 12.65
N SER A 131 -3.81 8.45 11.62
CA SER A 131 -2.54 9.18 11.74
C SER A 131 -2.76 10.66 12.11
N ALA A 132 -3.77 11.31 11.52
CA ALA A 132 -4.14 12.67 11.89
C ALA A 132 -4.63 12.73 13.34
N ASP A 133 -5.49 11.79 13.74
CA ASP A 133 -6.00 11.70 15.11
C ASP A 133 -4.90 11.37 16.12
N ALA A 134 -3.98 10.46 15.79
CA ALA A 134 -2.82 10.15 16.63
C ALA A 134 -1.99 11.41 16.91
N SER A 135 -1.73 12.22 15.87
CA SER A 135 -0.98 13.47 16.01
C SER A 135 -1.72 14.49 16.87
N TRP A 136 -3.04 14.57 16.73
CA TRP A 136 -3.87 15.44 17.55
C TRP A 136 -3.93 14.97 19.02
N LYS A 137 -4.04 13.66 19.26
CA LYS A 137 -3.99 13.07 20.61
C LYS A 137 -2.65 13.31 21.29
N TRP A 138 -1.55 13.12 20.56
CA TRP A 138 -0.22 13.46 21.06
C TRP A 138 -0.08 14.95 21.40
N GLU A 139 -0.55 15.84 20.53
CA GLU A 139 -0.56 17.29 20.77
C GLU A 139 -1.32 17.68 22.06
N ASN A 140 -2.36 16.92 22.43
CA ASN A 140 -3.15 17.11 23.65
C ASN A 140 -2.64 16.28 24.86
N ALA A 141 -1.41 15.77 24.82
CA ALA A 141 -0.80 14.95 25.86
C ALA A 141 -1.54 13.62 26.16
N GLU A 142 -2.32 13.10 25.21
CA GLU A 142 -2.99 11.80 25.27
C GLU A 142 -2.13 10.70 24.60
N ALA A 143 -0.95 10.41 25.17
CA ALA A 143 0.04 9.51 24.55
C ALA A 143 -0.49 8.09 24.29
N ASP A 144 -1.17 7.49 25.26
CA ASP A 144 -1.73 6.14 25.13
C ASP A 144 -2.80 6.08 24.03
N ALA A 145 -3.65 7.12 23.94
CA ALA A 145 -4.63 7.21 22.88
C ALA A 145 -3.96 7.29 21.51
N ALA A 146 -2.91 8.11 21.37
CA ALA A 146 -2.12 8.17 20.14
C ALA A 146 -1.52 6.81 19.77
N ALA A 147 -0.96 6.07 20.73
CA ALA A 147 -0.42 4.72 20.50
C ALA A 147 -1.49 3.73 20.01
N ASP A 148 -2.72 3.79 20.53
CA ASP A 148 -3.78 2.89 20.09
C ASP A 148 -4.17 3.15 18.61
N ARG A 149 -4.12 4.41 18.13
CA ARG A 149 -4.36 4.74 16.71
C ARG A 149 -3.24 4.18 15.82
N ILE A 150 -1.98 4.38 16.21
CA ILE A 150 -0.82 3.82 15.51
C ILE A 150 -0.90 2.28 15.48
N GLY A 151 -1.27 1.66 16.60
CA GLY A 151 -1.46 0.21 16.70
C GLY A 151 -2.54 -0.31 15.75
N ALA A 152 -3.67 0.41 15.61
CA ALA A 152 -4.73 0.05 14.68
C ALA A 152 -4.27 0.05 13.21
N VAL A 153 -3.44 1.01 12.80
CA VAL A 153 -2.88 1.04 11.43
C VAL A 153 -2.00 -0.18 11.16
N PHE A 154 -1.18 -0.62 12.11
CA PHE A 154 -0.40 -1.86 11.95
C PHE A 154 -1.28 -3.09 11.79
N ARG A 155 -2.40 -3.16 12.52
CA ARG A 155 -3.35 -4.27 12.38
C ARG A 155 -4.09 -4.23 11.05
N PHE A 156 -4.46 -3.05 10.56
CA PHE A 156 -5.02 -2.93 9.22
C PHE A 156 -4.03 -3.30 8.11
N ALA A 157 -2.73 -3.06 8.30
CA ALA A 157 -1.73 -3.59 7.38
C ALA A 157 -1.75 -5.13 7.36
N GLN A 158 -1.93 -5.79 8.51
CA GLN A 158 -2.10 -7.25 8.58
C GLN A 158 -3.35 -7.74 7.86
N TRP A 159 -4.46 -7.02 8.01
CA TRP A 159 -5.67 -7.29 7.26
C TRP A 159 -5.42 -7.28 5.76
N LEU A 160 -4.72 -6.26 5.26
CA LEU A 160 -4.41 -6.14 3.84
C LEU A 160 -3.45 -7.23 3.32
N TRP A 161 -2.51 -7.72 4.13
CA TRP A 161 -1.58 -8.77 3.70
C TRP A 161 -2.22 -10.12 3.43
N VAL A 162 -3.29 -10.45 4.13
CA VAL A 162 -3.90 -11.79 4.02
C VAL A 162 -4.92 -11.88 2.88
N GLN A 163 -5.12 -10.80 2.11
CA GLN A 163 -6.13 -10.75 1.04
C GLN A 163 -5.64 -11.51 -0.19
N ARG A 164 -6.31 -12.62 -0.51
CA ARG A 164 -5.91 -13.53 -1.59
C ARG A 164 -6.44 -13.09 -2.96
N GLU A 165 -7.67 -12.60 -2.97
CA GLU A 165 -8.35 -12.17 -4.19
C GLU A 165 -8.01 -10.71 -4.57
N ASP A 166 -7.33 -9.98 -3.70
CA ASP A 166 -6.89 -8.62 -3.96
C ASP A 166 -5.38 -8.45 -3.89
N SER A 167 -4.88 -8.58 -5.09
CA SER A 167 -3.52 -8.52 -5.50
C SER A 167 -2.80 -7.22 -5.07
N ASN A 168 -3.51 -6.08 -5.02
CA ASN A 168 -2.94 -4.78 -4.61
C ASN A 168 -2.85 -4.59 -3.09
N SER A 169 -3.66 -5.30 -2.30
CA SER A 169 -3.74 -5.09 -0.85
C SER A 169 -2.39 -5.28 -0.13
N PRO A 170 -1.59 -6.33 -0.41
CA PRO A 170 -0.26 -6.51 0.18
C PRO A 170 0.71 -5.33 -0.03
N VAL A 171 0.71 -4.70 -1.20
CA VAL A 171 1.58 -3.54 -1.49
C VAL A 171 1.18 -2.34 -0.63
N ILE A 172 -0.12 -2.12 -0.50
CA ILE A 172 -0.66 -1.03 0.32
C ILE A 172 -0.36 -1.26 1.78
N ALA A 173 -0.46 -2.50 2.26
CA ALA A 173 -0.09 -2.88 3.62
C ALA A 173 1.35 -2.45 3.96
N VAL A 174 2.30 -2.73 3.07
CA VAL A 174 3.70 -2.28 3.26
C VAL A 174 3.79 -0.76 3.25
N GLY A 175 3.06 -0.10 2.36
CA GLY A 175 2.94 1.37 2.36
C GLY A 175 2.44 1.93 3.69
N LEU A 176 1.43 1.31 4.32
CA LEU A 176 0.94 1.69 5.64
C LEU A 176 2.02 1.49 6.70
N VAL A 177 2.72 0.36 6.68
CA VAL A 177 3.80 0.08 7.65
C VAL A 177 4.92 1.10 7.57
N VAL A 178 5.35 1.50 6.37
CA VAL A 178 6.37 2.54 6.20
C VAL A 178 5.93 3.85 6.83
N ARG A 179 4.73 4.33 6.46
CA ARG A 179 4.22 5.62 6.95
C ARG A 179 4.01 5.61 8.45
N ASN A 180 3.32 4.59 8.95
CA ASN A 180 2.99 4.45 10.36
C ASN A 180 4.25 4.26 11.23
N SER A 181 5.26 3.53 10.75
CA SER A 181 6.53 3.39 11.48
C SER A 181 7.31 4.70 11.50
N LYS A 182 7.38 5.44 10.39
CA LYS A 182 8.03 6.75 10.35
C LYS A 182 7.31 7.78 11.24
N HIS A 183 5.98 7.76 11.23
CA HIS A 183 5.16 8.61 12.08
C HIS A 183 5.36 8.30 13.56
N LEU A 184 5.34 7.01 13.94
CA LEU A 184 5.68 6.58 15.29
C LEU A 184 7.09 7.06 15.69
N ASN A 185 8.11 6.87 14.83
CA ASN A 185 9.46 7.33 15.12
C ASN A 185 9.53 8.85 15.34
N ALA A 186 8.79 9.64 14.55
CA ALA A 186 8.70 11.09 14.76
C ALA A 186 8.07 11.45 16.12
N MET A 187 7.01 10.74 16.54
CA MET A 187 6.41 10.92 17.86
C MET A 187 7.35 10.50 19.00
N LEU A 188 8.10 9.42 18.81
CA LEU A 188 9.12 8.99 19.76
C LEU A 188 10.26 10.00 19.86
N ASP A 189 10.64 10.67 18.75
CA ASP A 189 11.61 11.77 18.76
C ASP A 189 11.10 12.99 19.53
N ASP A 190 9.79 13.23 19.49
CA ASP A 190 9.12 14.29 20.28
C ASP A 190 8.89 13.88 21.75
N GLY A 191 9.27 12.66 22.15
CA GLY A 191 9.25 12.20 23.55
C GLY A 191 8.04 11.36 23.97
N MET A 192 7.29 10.81 23.02
CA MET A 192 6.13 9.94 23.29
C MET A 192 6.50 8.71 24.15
N ASP A 193 7.69 8.14 23.98
CA ASP A 193 8.19 6.96 24.70
C ASP A 193 8.19 7.13 26.23
N LYS A 194 8.44 8.36 26.70
CA LYS A 194 8.46 8.72 28.12
C LYS A 194 7.07 8.94 28.69
N ALA A 195 6.10 9.27 27.84
CA ALA A 195 4.72 9.55 28.23
C ALA A 195 3.81 8.31 28.17
N LEU A 196 4.22 7.27 27.43
CA LEU A 196 3.45 6.04 27.29
C LEU A 196 3.42 5.19 28.56
N SER A 197 2.23 4.69 28.91
CA SER A 197 2.08 3.65 29.93
C SER A 197 2.70 2.33 29.49
N SER A 198 3.02 1.47 30.46
CA SER A 198 3.52 0.11 30.18
C SER A 198 2.53 -0.72 29.36
N ASP A 199 1.22 -0.55 29.61
CA ASP A 199 0.18 -1.27 28.88
C ASP A 199 0.09 -0.80 27.43
N ALA A 200 0.19 0.51 27.17
CA ALA A 200 0.22 1.05 25.82
C ALA A 200 1.47 0.58 25.04
N LYS A 201 2.64 0.54 25.69
CA LYS A 201 3.86 -0.04 25.11
C LYS A 201 3.66 -1.50 24.72
N ALA A 202 3.09 -2.32 25.61
CA ALA A 202 2.83 -3.74 25.34
C ALA A 202 1.84 -3.95 24.18
N ARG A 203 0.76 -3.16 24.12
CA ARG A 203 -0.21 -3.23 23.00
C ARG A 203 0.43 -2.84 21.67
N LEU A 204 1.25 -1.80 21.66
CA LEU A 204 1.95 -1.34 20.45
C LEU A 204 3.02 -2.35 19.99
N GLN A 205 3.75 -2.96 20.93
CA GLN A 205 4.66 -4.07 20.64
C GLN A 205 3.92 -5.25 20.02
N SER A 206 2.79 -5.66 20.60
CA SER A 206 1.95 -6.74 20.07
C SER A 206 1.46 -6.42 18.66
N ALA A 207 1.01 -5.20 18.39
CA ALA A 207 0.56 -4.78 17.05
C ALA A 207 1.69 -4.86 16.00
N MET A 208 2.94 -4.57 16.38
CA MET A 208 4.09 -4.68 15.48
C MET A 208 4.68 -6.11 15.41
N ALA A 209 4.48 -6.95 16.43
CA ALA A 209 5.17 -8.24 16.58
C ALA A 209 4.95 -9.19 15.40
N GLU A 210 3.71 -9.29 14.94
CA GLU A 210 3.27 -10.13 13.81
C GLU A 210 3.89 -9.72 12.46
N ILE A 211 4.50 -8.54 12.38
CA ILE A 211 5.10 -8.01 11.16
C ILE A 211 6.58 -8.38 11.11
N GLU A 212 6.96 -9.27 10.20
CA GLU A 212 8.36 -9.66 10.01
C GLU A 212 9.21 -8.45 9.57
N ALA A 213 10.08 -7.97 10.45
CA ALA A 213 10.83 -6.74 10.20
C ALA A 213 11.93 -6.88 9.15
N SER A 214 12.39 -8.10 8.86
CA SER A 214 13.40 -8.38 7.83
C SER A 214 12.81 -8.51 6.42
N ASP A 215 11.48 -8.66 6.30
CA ASP A 215 10.75 -8.71 5.03
C ASP A 215 9.26 -8.37 5.25
N PRO A 216 8.90 -7.11 5.58
CA PRO A 216 7.52 -6.73 5.82
C PRO A 216 6.64 -7.05 4.63
N GLY A 217 5.65 -7.92 4.83
CA GLY A 217 4.75 -8.39 3.78
C GLY A 217 5.31 -9.46 2.86
N GLY A 218 6.49 -10.02 3.13
CA GLY A 218 7.08 -11.09 2.32
C GLY A 218 7.47 -10.64 0.91
N LEU A 219 7.66 -9.34 0.69
CA LEU A 219 7.93 -8.76 -0.63
C LEU A 219 9.24 -9.24 -1.24
N LEU A 220 10.22 -9.69 -0.46
CA LEU A 220 11.49 -10.20 -0.97
C LEU A 220 11.43 -11.72 -1.20
N ARG A 221 10.91 -12.47 -0.23
CA ARG A 221 10.82 -13.94 -0.31
C ARG A 221 9.78 -14.42 -1.32
N GLY A 222 8.61 -13.79 -1.36
CA GLY A 222 7.50 -14.20 -2.21
C GLY A 222 7.55 -13.65 -3.64
N TRP A 223 8.51 -12.78 -3.94
CA TRP A 223 8.55 -12.09 -5.24
C TRP A 223 8.72 -13.03 -6.43
N GLU A 224 9.63 -14.01 -6.32
CA GLU A 224 9.90 -14.94 -7.41
C GLU A 224 8.68 -15.78 -7.76
N ASP A 225 8.06 -16.38 -6.74
CA ASP A 225 6.86 -17.21 -6.90
C ASP A 225 5.72 -16.40 -7.52
N ALA A 226 5.56 -15.13 -7.12
CA ALA A 226 4.57 -14.24 -7.68
C ALA A 226 4.82 -13.87 -9.14
N ALA A 227 6.06 -13.53 -9.49
CA ALA A 227 6.42 -13.25 -10.87
C ALA A 227 6.21 -14.50 -11.76
N GLN A 228 6.55 -15.69 -11.26
CA GLN A 228 6.27 -16.96 -11.95
C GLN A 228 4.77 -17.24 -12.09
N ASN A 229 3.96 -16.95 -11.06
CA ASN A 229 2.50 -17.02 -11.14
C ASN A 229 1.97 -16.11 -12.25
N ASN A 230 2.49 -14.89 -12.32
CA ASN A 230 2.08 -13.93 -13.34
C ASN A 230 2.48 -14.39 -14.75
N VAL A 231 3.69 -14.95 -14.93
CA VAL A 231 4.07 -15.63 -16.19
C VAL A 231 3.04 -16.69 -16.57
N ARG A 232 2.66 -17.58 -15.64
CA ARG A 232 1.69 -18.65 -15.90
C ARG A 232 0.31 -18.09 -16.28
N TRP A 233 -0.16 -17.08 -15.58
CA TRP A 233 -1.42 -16.40 -15.88
C TRP A 233 -1.37 -15.74 -17.26
N PHE A 234 -0.30 -15.01 -17.60
CA PHE A 234 -0.12 -14.41 -18.92
C PHE A 234 -0.16 -15.44 -20.04
N ARG A 235 0.44 -16.62 -19.84
CA ARG A 235 0.38 -17.73 -20.82
C ARG A 235 -1.05 -18.22 -21.01
N GLN A 236 -1.80 -18.39 -19.91
CA GLN A 236 -3.18 -18.90 -19.95
C GLN A 236 -4.13 -17.88 -20.61
N GLU A 237 -3.99 -16.61 -20.27
CA GLU A 237 -4.90 -15.56 -20.76
C GLU A 237 -4.58 -15.13 -22.19
N PHE A 238 -3.32 -14.97 -22.57
CA PHE A 238 -2.98 -14.24 -23.81
C PHE A 238 -2.44 -15.11 -24.94
N LEU A 239 -2.24 -16.41 -24.75
CA LEU A 239 -1.78 -17.32 -25.84
C LEU A 239 -2.91 -18.08 -26.55
N GLY A 240 -4.16 -17.76 -26.25
CA GLY A 240 -5.34 -18.29 -26.94
C GLY A 240 -5.71 -17.52 -28.22
N GLU A 241 -6.85 -17.89 -28.82
CA GLU A 241 -7.48 -17.11 -29.88
C GLU A 241 -7.75 -15.68 -29.37
N ASP A 242 -7.59 -14.68 -30.25
CA ASP A 242 -7.68 -13.24 -29.92
C ASP A 242 -6.78 -12.75 -28.77
N GLY A 243 -5.71 -13.49 -28.44
CA GLY A 243 -4.78 -13.16 -27.35
C GLY A 243 -4.25 -11.72 -27.37
N ALA A 244 -3.86 -11.22 -28.55
CA ALA A 244 -3.39 -9.84 -28.73
C ALA A 244 -4.45 -8.78 -28.46
N LYS A 245 -5.72 -9.04 -28.79
CA LYS A 245 -6.83 -8.12 -28.47
C LYS A 245 -7.10 -8.10 -26.97
N ARG A 246 -7.07 -9.26 -26.32
CA ARG A 246 -7.21 -9.36 -24.86
C ARG A 246 -6.05 -8.70 -24.12
N TYR A 247 -4.83 -8.84 -24.62
CA TYR A 247 -3.67 -8.15 -24.07
C TYR A 247 -3.76 -6.63 -24.27
N ALA A 248 -4.20 -6.17 -25.45
CA ALA A 248 -4.49 -4.77 -25.69
C ALA A 248 -5.54 -4.23 -24.71
N GLU A 249 -6.61 -4.98 -24.46
CA GLU A 249 -7.63 -4.59 -23.49
C GLU A 249 -7.11 -4.55 -22.05
N TYR A 250 -6.28 -5.53 -21.69
CA TYR A 250 -5.55 -5.50 -20.42
C TYR A 250 -4.74 -4.21 -20.27
N LEU A 251 -4.00 -3.79 -21.30
CA LEU A 251 -3.24 -2.53 -21.27
C LEU A 251 -4.16 -1.29 -21.23
N ARG A 252 -5.33 -1.31 -21.87
CA ARG A 252 -6.31 -0.21 -21.75
C ARG A 252 -6.82 -0.07 -20.34
N THR A 253 -7.07 -1.19 -19.68
CA THR A 253 -7.65 -1.21 -18.33
C THR A 253 -6.60 -0.91 -17.26
N TYR A 254 -5.42 -1.49 -17.37
CA TYR A 254 -4.42 -1.51 -16.29
C TYR A 254 -3.12 -0.73 -16.61
N GLY A 255 -2.91 -0.31 -17.85
CA GLY A 255 -1.76 0.51 -18.25
C GLY A 255 -1.85 1.94 -17.73
N VAL A 256 -0.69 2.59 -17.59
CA VAL A 256 -0.58 3.97 -17.14
C VAL A 256 -0.51 4.92 -18.32
N PHE A 257 -1.20 6.06 -18.24
CA PHE A 257 -1.07 7.13 -19.23
C PHE A 257 0.32 7.77 -19.15
N ALA A 258 1.05 7.79 -20.28
CA ALA A 258 2.38 8.40 -20.35
C ALA A 258 2.38 9.89 -19.97
N GLY A 259 1.23 10.58 -20.16
CA GLY A 259 1.03 11.99 -19.80
C GLY A 259 0.90 12.31 -18.30
N ALA A 260 0.64 11.31 -17.44
CA ALA A 260 0.44 11.52 -15.99
C ALA A 260 1.67 12.16 -15.30
N VAL A 261 2.86 11.99 -15.88
CA VAL A 261 4.14 12.58 -15.44
C VAL A 261 4.08 14.11 -15.43
N SER A 262 3.47 14.69 -16.47
CA SER A 262 3.48 16.13 -16.70
C SER A 262 2.66 16.86 -15.62
N ASP A 263 1.60 16.23 -15.13
CA ASP A 263 0.80 16.78 -14.05
C ASP A 263 1.44 16.55 -12.67
N LEU A 264 2.05 15.38 -12.40
CA LEU A 264 2.76 15.12 -11.14
C LEU A 264 3.92 16.10 -10.88
N SER A 265 4.68 16.45 -11.92
CA SER A 265 5.80 17.39 -11.82
C SER A 265 5.41 18.83 -11.48
N ARG A 266 4.15 19.20 -11.71
CA ARG A 266 3.62 20.53 -11.34
C ARG A 266 3.34 20.65 -9.85
N PHE A 267 3.15 19.54 -9.14
CA PHE A 267 2.74 19.53 -7.73
C PHE A 267 3.83 19.00 -6.79
N ASP A 268 4.76 18.15 -7.26
CA ASP A 268 5.85 17.65 -6.42
C ASP A 268 7.08 17.20 -7.24
N ALA A 269 8.16 17.98 -7.16
CA ALA A 269 9.41 17.73 -7.89
C ALA A 269 10.08 16.39 -7.52
N LYS A 270 9.95 15.95 -6.25
CA LYS A 270 10.53 14.70 -5.76
C LYS A 270 9.70 13.49 -6.18
N ALA A 271 8.37 13.62 -6.17
CA ALA A 271 7.50 12.59 -6.74
C ALA A 271 7.73 12.43 -8.25
N ALA A 272 7.96 13.54 -8.97
CA ALA A 272 8.28 13.49 -10.39
C ALA A 272 9.66 12.93 -10.72
N GLU A 273 10.62 13.02 -9.82
CA GLU A 273 11.92 12.34 -9.95
C GLU A 273 11.76 10.83 -9.79
N VAL A 274 11.10 10.38 -8.73
CA VAL A 274 10.77 8.95 -8.53
C VAL A 274 9.95 8.40 -9.69
N TRP A 275 8.97 9.16 -10.19
CA TRP A 275 8.16 8.72 -11.32
C TRP A 275 8.96 8.62 -12.62
N ARG A 276 9.91 9.55 -12.85
CA ARG A 276 10.83 9.45 -14.00
C ARG A 276 11.71 8.21 -13.95
N GLU A 277 12.14 7.78 -12.76
CA GLU A 277 12.92 6.55 -12.60
C GLU A 277 12.14 5.28 -12.94
N ILE A 278 10.80 5.31 -12.85
CA ILE A 278 9.97 4.10 -12.94
C ILE A 278 9.02 4.10 -14.14
N GLN A 279 8.87 5.23 -14.83
CA GLN A 279 7.97 5.35 -15.99
C GLN A 279 8.30 4.30 -17.07
N GLY A 280 9.58 4.02 -17.29
CA GLY A 280 10.02 2.98 -18.22
C GLY A 280 9.76 1.53 -17.75
N LEU A 281 9.36 1.35 -16.49
CA LEU A 281 9.12 0.05 -15.85
C LEU A 281 7.63 -0.28 -15.69
N VAL A 282 6.74 0.67 -15.99
CA VAL A 282 5.29 0.46 -15.96
C VAL A 282 4.74 0.24 -17.37
N PRO A 283 3.69 -0.58 -17.54
CA PRO A 283 3.03 -0.73 -18.82
C PRO A 283 2.27 0.55 -19.19
N GLU A 284 2.35 0.96 -20.45
CA GLU A 284 1.75 2.17 -20.99
C GLU A 284 0.39 1.86 -21.62
N LYS A 285 -0.63 2.61 -21.22
CA LYS A 285 -1.98 2.48 -21.76
C LYS A 285 -2.03 2.73 -23.27
N ASP A 286 -1.26 3.71 -23.74
CA ASP A 286 -1.20 4.12 -25.14
C ASP A 286 -0.56 3.06 -26.05
N PHE A 287 0.08 2.03 -25.48
CA PHE A 287 0.59 0.89 -26.23
C PHE A 287 -0.51 -0.10 -26.67
N ALA A 288 -1.71 -0.02 -26.09
CA ALA A 288 -2.81 -0.95 -26.38
C ALA A 288 -3.12 -1.07 -27.89
N GLU A 289 -3.04 0.01 -28.66
CA GLU A 289 -3.25 -0.04 -30.11
C GLU A 289 -2.20 -0.90 -30.81
N LYS A 290 -0.92 -0.73 -30.46
CA LYS A 290 0.18 -1.52 -31.01
C LYS A 290 0.11 -2.98 -30.55
N ALA A 291 -0.23 -3.20 -29.29
CA ALA A 291 -0.40 -4.54 -28.72
C ALA A 291 -1.46 -5.38 -29.46
N SER A 292 -2.52 -4.74 -29.98
CA SER A 292 -3.58 -5.42 -30.72
C SER A 292 -3.11 -6.06 -32.04
N GLY A 293 -1.98 -5.61 -32.58
CA GLY A 293 -1.38 -6.14 -33.80
C GLY A 293 -0.31 -7.21 -33.58
N LEU A 294 -0.02 -7.60 -32.33
CA LEU A 294 0.97 -8.64 -32.04
C LEU A 294 0.48 -10.02 -32.51
N THR A 295 1.38 -10.83 -33.07
CA THR A 295 1.06 -12.24 -33.34
C THR A 295 1.17 -13.08 -32.07
N LYS A 296 0.56 -14.26 -32.10
CA LYS A 296 0.69 -15.24 -31.02
C LYS A 296 2.15 -15.62 -30.76
N GLU A 297 2.95 -15.74 -31.82
CA GLU A 297 4.38 -16.06 -31.73
C GLU A 297 5.16 -14.92 -31.08
N GLN A 298 4.84 -13.66 -31.40
CA GLN A 298 5.45 -12.50 -30.76
C GLN A 298 5.12 -12.42 -29.27
N LEU A 299 3.85 -12.64 -28.90
CA LEU A 299 3.44 -12.70 -27.49
C LEU A 299 4.10 -13.86 -26.76
N SER A 300 4.12 -15.06 -27.35
CA SER A 300 4.77 -16.22 -26.75
C SER A 300 6.26 -15.97 -26.51
N ALA A 301 6.97 -15.45 -27.51
CA ALA A 301 8.39 -15.12 -27.39
C ALA A 301 8.63 -14.05 -26.31
N ALA A 302 7.77 -13.03 -26.23
CA ALA A 302 7.88 -12.00 -25.21
C ALA A 302 7.66 -12.53 -23.78
N ILE A 303 6.69 -13.46 -23.60
CA ILE A 303 6.49 -14.13 -22.30
C ILE A 303 7.71 -15.00 -21.95
N ASP A 304 8.26 -15.74 -22.92
CA ASP A 304 9.45 -16.57 -22.72
C ASP A 304 10.66 -15.71 -22.29
N GLU A 305 10.86 -14.54 -22.92
CA GLU A 305 11.92 -13.60 -22.54
C GLU A 305 11.68 -12.99 -21.15
N ALA A 306 10.43 -12.62 -20.81
CA ALA A 306 10.10 -12.14 -19.48
C ALA A 306 10.38 -13.20 -18.40
N GLU A 307 10.02 -14.46 -18.65
CA GLU A 307 10.25 -15.58 -17.72
C GLU A 307 11.74 -15.78 -17.42
N LYS A 308 12.61 -15.67 -18.44
CA LYS A 308 14.07 -15.78 -18.26
C LYS A 308 14.65 -14.73 -17.32
N LEU A 309 14.00 -13.57 -17.17
CA LEU A 309 14.44 -12.49 -16.30
C LEU A 309 14.03 -12.69 -14.84
N VAL A 310 13.04 -13.54 -14.55
CA VAL A 310 12.47 -13.71 -13.21
C VAL A 310 13.52 -14.20 -12.21
N SER A 311 14.13 -15.37 -12.41
CA SER A 311 15.08 -15.92 -11.44
C SER A 311 16.36 -15.07 -11.25
N PRO A 312 17.00 -14.53 -12.31
CA PRO A 312 18.12 -13.59 -12.13
C PRO A 312 17.73 -12.36 -11.29
N LEU A 313 16.53 -11.83 -11.50
CA LEU A 313 16.05 -10.67 -10.75
C LEU A 313 15.73 -11.02 -9.30
N ALA A 314 15.12 -12.18 -9.04
CA ALA A 314 14.90 -12.68 -7.70
C ALA A 314 16.20 -12.87 -6.91
N VAL A 315 17.25 -13.39 -7.56
CA VAL A 315 18.60 -13.49 -6.97
C VAL A 315 19.14 -12.10 -6.62
N ALA A 316 19.02 -11.13 -7.54
CA ALA A 316 19.48 -9.76 -7.30
C ALA A 316 18.70 -9.06 -6.17
N ILE A 317 17.38 -9.27 -6.10
CA ILE A 317 16.48 -8.77 -5.04
C ILE A 317 16.91 -9.33 -3.68
N ARG A 318 17.05 -10.66 -3.56
CA ARG A 318 17.43 -11.30 -2.29
C ARG A 318 18.85 -10.94 -1.84
N ALA A 319 19.75 -10.70 -2.79
CA ALA A 319 21.09 -10.22 -2.52
C ALA A 319 21.16 -8.71 -2.27
N GLU A 320 20.04 -8.00 -2.43
CA GLU A 320 19.93 -6.53 -2.33
C GLU A 320 20.93 -5.80 -3.25
N ASN A 321 21.26 -6.41 -4.39
CA ASN A 321 22.22 -5.87 -5.35
C ASN A 321 21.52 -4.89 -6.29
N ILE A 322 21.49 -3.62 -5.89
CA ILE A 322 20.77 -2.56 -6.63
C ILE A 322 21.28 -2.37 -8.07
N ASP A 323 22.58 -2.59 -8.32
CA ASP A 323 23.15 -2.42 -9.65
C ASP A 323 22.71 -3.53 -10.61
N SER A 324 22.67 -4.78 -10.13
CA SER A 324 22.09 -5.90 -10.88
C SER A 324 20.60 -5.69 -11.12
N VAL A 325 19.85 -5.22 -10.11
CA VAL A 325 18.43 -4.91 -10.26
C VAL A 325 18.21 -3.83 -11.32
N ARG A 326 18.97 -2.72 -11.29
CA ARG A 326 18.88 -1.65 -12.30
C ARG A 326 19.20 -2.14 -13.71
N THR A 327 20.22 -2.98 -13.83
CA THR A 327 20.61 -3.58 -15.12
C THR A 327 19.47 -4.43 -15.69
N LEU A 328 18.91 -5.33 -14.90
CA LEU A 328 17.79 -6.18 -15.30
C LEU A 328 16.51 -5.36 -15.55
N SER A 329 16.25 -4.33 -14.74
CA SER A 329 15.12 -3.40 -14.94
C SER A 329 15.22 -2.66 -16.27
N THR A 330 16.44 -2.33 -16.71
CA THR A 330 16.67 -1.71 -18.03
C THR A 330 16.32 -2.68 -19.16
N GLN A 331 16.61 -3.98 -19.00
CA GLN A 331 16.21 -5.00 -19.97
C GLN A 331 14.68 -5.13 -20.04
N ILE A 332 14.01 -5.13 -18.88
CA ILE A 332 12.54 -5.11 -18.79
C ILE A 332 11.95 -3.89 -19.50
N ALA A 333 12.53 -2.70 -19.27
CA ALA A 333 12.10 -1.47 -19.92
C ALA A 333 12.30 -1.50 -21.44
N SER A 334 13.30 -2.24 -21.93
CA SER A 334 13.60 -2.35 -23.36
C SER A 334 12.66 -3.29 -24.14
N ASP A 335 11.83 -4.07 -23.45
CA ASP A 335 10.82 -4.92 -24.08
C ASP A 335 9.78 -4.06 -24.84
N GLN A 336 9.85 -4.12 -26.17
CA GLN A 336 8.97 -3.36 -27.06
C GLN A 336 7.52 -3.85 -27.02
N THR A 337 7.26 -5.06 -26.54
CA THR A 337 5.91 -5.61 -26.37
C THR A 337 5.29 -5.23 -25.04
N GLN A 338 6.10 -4.72 -24.10
CA GLN A 338 5.76 -4.41 -22.71
C GLN A 338 5.27 -5.58 -21.85
N VAL A 339 5.32 -6.82 -22.35
CA VAL A 339 4.94 -8.03 -21.62
C VAL A 339 5.80 -8.19 -20.37
N ALA A 340 7.11 -7.97 -20.47
CA ALA A 340 8.03 -8.05 -19.33
C ALA A 340 7.63 -7.06 -18.22
N ARG A 341 7.18 -5.85 -18.58
CA ARG A 341 6.71 -4.84 -17.62
C ARG A 341 5.44 -5.30 -16.91
N CYS A 342 4.52 -5.94 -17.63
CA CYS A 342 3.29 -6.46 -17.03
C CYS A 342 3.52 -7.70 -16.17
N VAL A 343 4.42 -8.60 -16.58
CA VAL A 343 4.73 -9.85 -15.88
C VAL A 343 5.53 -9.59 -14.61
N ILE A 344 6.56 -8.74 -14.69
CA ILE A 344 7.56 -8.58 -13.64
C ILE A 344 7.26 -7.37 -12.74
N GLY A 345 6.72 -6.29 -13.32
CA GLY A 345 6.45 -5.05 -12.62
C GLY A 345 7.69 -4.21 -12.28
N PRO A 346 7.51 -3.08 -11.56
CA PRO A 346 8.54 -2.14 -11.19
C PRO A 346 9.28 -2.62 -9.92
N VAL A 347 10.35 -3.37 -10.11
CA VAL A 347 11.11 -3.99 -9.01
C VAL A 347 11.87 -2.99 -8.14
N VAL A 348 12.43 -1.93 -8.73
CA VAL A 348 13.21 -0.93 -7.99
C VAL A 348 12.36 -0.26 -6.89
N PRO A 349 11.13 0.23 -7.17
CA PRO A 349 10.23 0.72 -6.13
C PRO A 349 9.90 -0.30 -5.04
N THR A 350 9.68 -1.56 -5.39
CA THR A 350 9.40 -2.62 -4.42
C THR A 350 10.57 -2.83 -3.45
N LEU A 351 11.80 -2.80 -3.95
CA LEU A 351 13.00 -2.87 -3.10
C LEU A 351 13.15 -1.65 -2.20
N GLN A 352 12.99 -0.44 -2.74
CA GLN A 352 13.07 0.79 -1.96
C GLN A 352 12.00 0.86 -0.87
N LEU A 353 10.77 0.41 -1.19
CA LEU A 353 9.67 0.33 -0.25
C LEU A 353 9.96 -0.70 0.84
N SER A 354 10.41 -1.91 0.46
CA SER A 354 10.80 -2.95 1.40
C SER A 354 11.92 -2.47 2.32
N GLN A 355 12.99 -1.89 1.80
CA GLN A 355 14.07 -1.30 2.59
C GLN A 355 13.55 -0.25 3.57
N SER A 356 12.75 0.70 3.09
CA SER A 356 12.14 1.73 3.93
C SER A 356 11.27 1.16 5.04
N ALA A 357 10.54 0.06 4.77
CA ALA A 357 9.69 -0.61 5.74
C ALA A 357 10.52 -1.31 6.81
N ARG A 358 11.57 -2.03 6.39
CA ARG A 358 12.49 -2.74 7.29
C ARG A 358 13.18 -1.78 8.25
N GLU A 359 13.79 -0.72 7.71
CA GLU A 359 14.51 0.27 8.50
C GLU A 359 13.58 0.97 9.51
N ALA A 360 12.45 1.50 9.03
CA ALA A 360 11.53 2.23 9.89
C ALA A 360 10.90 1.33 10.97
N LEU A 361 10.46 0.12 10.60
CA LEU A 361 9.82 -0.80 11.54
C LEU A 361 10.82 -1.38 12.55
N ALA A 362 12.02 -1.74 12.12
CA ALA A 362 13.07 -2.24 13.02
C ALA A 362 13.43 -1.18 14.06
N GLU A 363 13.56 0.07 13.64
CA GLU A 363 13.83 1.18 14.56
C GLU A 363 12.67 1.41 15.55
N SER A 364 11.42 1.42 15.08
CA SER A 364 10.24 1.53 15.95
C SER A 364 10.20 0.41 16.98
N LYS A 365 10.42 -0.85 16.55
CA LYS A 365 10.45 -2.02 17.44
C LYS A 365 11.55 -1.90 18.50
N ARG A 366 12.76 -1.48 18.09
CA ARG A 366 13.90 -1.31 18.99
C ARG A 366 13.60 -0.27 20.07
N ARG A 367 13.16 0.93 19.66
CA ARG A 367 12.90 2.05 20.57
C ARG A 367 11.79 1.76 21.58
N ILE A 368 10.67 1.20 21.13
CA ILE A 368 9.58 0.82 22.05
C ILE A 368 10.08 -0.24 23.05
N SER A 369 10.85 -1.23 22.60
CA SER A 369 11.38 -2.28 23.46
C SER A 369 12.41 -1.78 24.47
N GLU A 370 13.23 -0.79 24.10
CA GLU A 370 14.15 -0.13 25.03
C GLU A 370 13.42 0.72 26.06
N SER A 371 12.36 1.42 25.65
CA SER A 371 11.53 2.24 26.55
C SER A 371 10.70 1.43 27.57
N ALA A 372 10.56 0.12 27.35
CA ALA A 372 9.80 -0.78 28.21
C ALA A 372 10.67 -1.44 29.30
N LYS A 373 11.98 -1.23 29.28
CA LYS A 373 12.94 -1.63 30.32
C LYS A 373 13.09 -0.52 31.35
#